data_AF-A0A2P4PND3-F1
#
_entry.id   AF-A0A2P4PND3-F1
#
_cell.length_a   1.000
_cell.length_b   1.000
_cell.length_c   1.000
_cell.angle_alpha   90.00
_cell.angle_beta   90.00
_cell.angle_gamma   90.00
#
_symmetry.space_group_name_H-M   'P 1'
#
loop_
_entity.id
_entity.type
_entity.pdbx_description
1 polymer ?
#
loop_
_entity_poly.entity_id
_entity_poly.type
_entity_poly.pdbx_seq_one_letter_code
_entity_poly.pdbx_strand_id
1 'polypeptide(L)'
;ICKGIRPEIPEIPELKSNRYINLMKKCWDSNPDNRPNVKLISAILDDEKNDPVDRINDEEFKEAERYLFKEYKEDDKLITHPQAIYTSRLLDPYTEGLAIDFTE
;
A
#
# COMPACT_ATOMS: atom_id res chain seq x y z
N ILE A 1 2.29 -4.57 -14.14
CA ILE A 1 3.58 -5.02 -13.57
C ILE A 1 4.42 -5.63 -14.69
N CYS A 2 5.64 -5.15 -14.91
CA CYS A 2 6.50 -5.65 -15.99
C CYS A 2 7.18 -6.96 -15.59
N LYS A 3 7.09 -7.99 -16.44
CA LYS A 3 7.81 -9.28 -16.32
C LYS A 3 7.67 -10.01 -14.97
N GLY A 4 6.62 -9.72 -14.20
CA GLY A 4 6.40 -10.36 -12.89
C GLY A 4 7.38 -9.93 -11.79
N ILE A 5 8.19 -8.88 -11.97
CA ILE A 5 9.05 -8.31 -10.93
C ILE A 5 8.16 -7.64 -9.85
N ARG A 6 8.56 -7.66 -8.58
CA ARG A 6 7.92 -6.89 -7.48
C ARG A 6 8.98 -6.01 -6.81
N PRO A 7 8.59 -4.91 -6.15
CA PRO A 7 9.46 -4.23 -5.20
C PRO A 7 9.98 -5.22 -4.15
N GLU A 8 11.24 -5.08 -3.77
CA GLU A 8 11.80 -5.79 -2.63
C GLU A 8 11.10 -5.29 -1.36
N ILE A 9 10.68 -6.21 -0.49
CA ILE A 9 10.15 -5.87 0.83
C ILE A 9 11.35 -5.93 1.77
N PRO A 10 11.71 -4.83 2.46
CA PRO A 10 12.78 -4.84 3.44
C PRO A 10 12.56 -5.95 4.48
N GLU A 11 13.56 -6.82 4.68
CA GLU A 11 13.53 -7.84 5.74
C GLU A 11 13.80 -7.20 7.13
N ILE A 12 12.87 -6.36 7.57
CA ILE A 12 12.87 -5.74 8.90
C ILE A 12 12.35 -6.81 9.89
N PRO A 13 13.18 -7.30 10.85
CA PRO A 13 12.78 -8.36 11.79
C PRO A 13 11.49 -8.03 12.57
N GLU A 14 11.33 -6.76 12.96
CA GLU A 14 10.21 -6.20 13.70
C GLU A 14 8.90 -6.24 12.89
N LEU A 15 8.98 -6.20 11.56
CA LEU A 15 7.84 -6.29 10.65
C LEU A 15 7.72 -7.67 9.97
N LYS A 16 8.62 -8.61 10.25
CA LYS A 16 8.71 -9.89 9.52
C LYS A 16 7.49 -10.80 9.68
N SER A 17 6.66 -10.56 10.71
CA SER A 17 5.37 -11.23 10.94
C SER A 17 4.13 -10.32 10.71
N ASN A 18 4.32 -9.09 10.23
CA ASN A 18 3.26 -8.09 10.08
C ASN A 18 2.14 -8.57 9.13
N ARG A 19 0.88 -8.43 9.57
CA ARG A 19 -0.32 -8.88 8.84
C ARG A 19 -0.46 -8.25 7.46
N TYR A 20 -0.11 -6.97 7.34
CA TYR A 20 -0.16 -6.21 6.09
C TYR A 20 0.87 -6.69 5.06
N ILE A 21 2.09 -7.08 5.48
CA ILE A 21 3.10 -7.67 4.57
C ILE A 21 2.60 -8.99 3.99
N ASN A 22 1.97 -9.83 4.81
CA ASN A 22 1.38 -11.09 4.36
C ASN A 22 0.18 -10.88 3.43
N LEU A 23 -0.66 -9.86 3.69
CA LEU A 23 -1.75 -9.46 2.81
C LEU A 23 -1.23 -8.93 1.46
N MET A 24 -0.27 -8.01 1.47
CA MET A 24 0.35 -7.47 0.26
C MET A 24 0.96 -8.58 -0.61
N LYS A 25 1.68 -9.54 0.00
CA LYS A 25 2.23 -10.72 -0.68
C LYS A 25 1.15 -11.55 -1.41
N LYS A 26 -0.03 -11.72 -0.81
CA LYS A 26 -1.16 -12.41 -1.45
C LYS A 26 -1.81 -11.54 -2.55
N CYS A 27 -2.07 -10.26 -2.29
CA CYS A 27 -2.71 -9.34 -3.23
C CYS A 27 -1.95 -9.20 -4.56
N TRP A 28 -0.62 -9.24 -4.51
CA TRP A 28 0.23 -9.10 -5.70
C TRP A 28 0.79 -10.42 -6.23
N ASP A 29 0.26 -11.59 -5.85
CA ASP A 29 0.76 -12.90 -6.29
C ASP A 29 0.84 -12.98 -7.84
N SER A 30 1.85 -13.67 -8.36
CA SER A 30 2.01 -13.91 -9.80
C SER A 30 0.93 -14.84 -10.35
N ASN A 31 0.42 -15.79 -9.56
CA ASN A 31 -0.78 -16.54 -9.88
C ASN A 31 -2.03 -15.71 -9.51
N PRO A 32 -2.92 -15.37 -10.47
CA PRO A 32 -4.17 -14.67 -10.16
C PRO A 32 -5.07 -15.42 -9.16
N ASP A 33 -5.09 -16.76 -9.19
CA ASP A 33 -5.98 -17.58 -8.33
C ASP A 33 -5.59 -17.53 -6.85
N ASN A 34 -4.34 -17.17 -6.54
CA ASN A 34 -3.86 -16.99 -5.17
C ASN A 34 -4.27 -15.64 -4.57
N ARG A 35 -4.80 -14.70 -5.39
CA ARG A 35 -5.12 -13.35 -4.94
C ARG A 35 -6.45 -13.34 -4.18
N PRO A 36 -6.52 -12.70 -3.00
CA PRO A 36 -7.76 -12.59 -2.25
C PRO A 36 -8.73 -11.67 -2.98
N ASN A 37 -10.02 -12.03 -2.97
CA ASN A 37 -11.08 -11.13 -3.39
C ASN A 37 -11.35 -10.05 -2.32
N VAL A 38 -12.03 -8.97 -2.69
CA VAL A 38 -12.30 -7.82 -1.80
C VAL A 38 -12.98 -8.23 -0.49
N LYS A 39 -13.88 -9.22 -0.51
CA LYS A 39 -14.54 -9.72 0.71
C LYS A 39 -13.56 -10.39 1.67
N LEU A 40 -12.61 -11.17 1.15
CA LEU A 40 -11.54 -11.77 1.95
C LEU A 40 -10.52 -10.72 2.42
N ILE A 41 -10.27 -9.67 1.62
CA ILE A 41 -9.43 -8.53 2.02
C ILE A 41 -10.07 -7.73 3.16
N SER A 42 -11.40 -7.62 3.21
CA SER A 42 -12.15 -6.98 4.31
C SER A 42 -12.32 -7.90 5.51
N ALA A 43 -12.40 -9.22 5.33
CA ALA A 43 -12.41 -10.16 6.46
C ALA A 43 -11.03 -10.16 7.17
N ILE A 44 -9.94 -10.27 6.40
CA ILE A 44 -8.62 -9.77 6.84
C ILE A 44 -8.76 -8.25 7.08
N LEU A 45 -7.90 -7.58 7.84
CA LEU A 45 -8.17 -6.24 8.39
C LEU A 45 -9.27 -6.29 9.46
N ASP A 46 -10.56 -6.45 9.11
CA ASP A 46 -11.67 -6.31 10.06
C ASP A 46 -11.63 -7.34 11.21
N ASP A 47 -11.12 -8.57 10.98
CA ASP A 47 -11.08 -9.69 11.97
C ASP A 47 -10.46 -9.35 13.35
N GLU A 48 -9.67 -8.28 13.44
CA GLU A 48 -8.96 -7.95 14.68
C GLU A 48 -9.63 -6.85 15.51
N LYS A 49 -10.52 -6.03 14.92
CA LYS A 49 -10.88 -4.72 15.49
C LYS A 49 -12.34 -4.32 15.21
N ASN A 50 -13.22 -4.71 16.14
CA ASN A 50 -14.63 -4.28 16.17
C ASN A 50 -14.80 -2.76 16.47
N ASP A 51 -13.77 -2.09 16.98
CA ASP A 51 -13.79 -0.65 17.28
C ASP A 51 -12.93 0.16 16.29
N PRO A 52 -13.46 1.24 15.67
CA PRO A 52 -12.68 2.15 14.83
C PRO A 52 -11.45 2.77 15.54
N VAL A 53 -11.49 2.97 16.85
CA VAL A 53 -10.39 3.53 17.65
C VAL A 53 -9.20 2.57 17.70
N ASP A 54 -9.45 1.26 17.81
CA ASP A 54 -8.39 0.26 17.78
C ASP A 54 -7.67 0.25 16.43
N ARG A 55 -8.40 0.51 15.31
CA ARG A 55 -7.80 0.56 13.96
C ARG A 55 -6.83 1.73 13.83
N ILE A 56 -7.13 2.86 14.47
CA ILE A 56 -6.25 4.03 14.57
C ILE A 56 -5.08 3.76 15.54
N ASN A 57 -5.24 2.84 16.49
CA ASN A 57 -4.21 2.42 17.44
C ASN A 57 -3.48 1.13 17.06
N ASP A 58 -3.41 0.83 15.76
CA ASP A 58 -2.59 -0.26 15.26
C ASP A 58 -1.10 0.07 15.38
N GLU A 59 -0.44 -0.52 16.39
CA GLU A 59 0.98 -0.30 16.64
C GLU A 59 1.87 -0.91 15.55
N GLU A 60 1.46 -2.03 14.93
CA GLU A 60 2.16 -2.60 13.77
C GLU A 60 2.10 -1.66 12.57
N PHE A 61 0.94 -1.05 12.31
CA PHE A 61 0.78 -0.04 11.27
C PHE A 61 1.64 1.20 11.55
N LYS A 62 1.55 1.77 12.76
CA LYS A 62 2.33 2.97 13.16
C LYS A 62 3.83 2.72 13.10
N GLU A 63 4.28 1.52 13.44
CA GLU A 63 5.70 1.18 13.34
C GLU A 63 6.13 1.00 11.88
N ALA A 64 5.36 0.29 11.06
CA ALA A 64 5.62 0.18 9.62
C ALA A 64 5.64 1.55 8.93
N GLU A 65 4.72 2.44 9.28
CA GLU A 65 4.64 3.83 8.81
C GLU A 65 5.90 4.62 9.20
N ARG A 66 6.33 4.54 10.47
CA ARG A 66 7.59 5.14 10.93
C ARG A 66 8.79 4.63 10.13
N TYR A 67 8.90 3.32 9.88
CA TYR A 67 10.01 2.77 9.09
C TYR A 67 10.02 3.25 7.65
N LEU A 68 8.85 3.31 6.98
CA LEU A 68 8.75 3.87 5.64
C LEU A 68 9.24 5.33 5.64
N PHE A 69 8.65 6.19 6.47
CA PHE A 69 8.96 7.62 6.50
C PHE A 69 10.34 8.00 7.07
N LYS A 70 11.04 7.08 7.75
CA LYS A 70 12.39 7.30 8.28
C LYS A 70 13.45 7.49 7.19
N GLU A 71 13.27 6.89 6.01
CA GLU A 71 14.19 7.02 4.87
C GLU A 71 13.66 7.91 3.74
N TYR A 72 12.40 8.38 3.81
CA TYR A 72 11.91 9.44 2.94
C TYR A 72 12.61 10.77 3.26
N LYS A 73 13.75 10.98 2.61
CA LYS A 73 14.16 12.31 2.20
C LYS A 73 13.27 12.73 1.04
N GLU A 74 12.84 13.98 1.02
CA GLU A 74 12.31 14.62 -0.18
C GLU A 74 13.48 14.79 -1.18
N ASP A 75 13.86 13.69 -1.85
CA ASP A 75 14.69 13.78 -3.05
C ASP A 75 13.80 14.30 -4.17
N ASP A 76 13.87 15.62 -4.42
CA ASP A 76 13.16 16.38 -5.47
C ASP A 76 13.25 15.79 -6.89
N LYS A 77 14.11 14.78 -7.09
CA LYS A 77 14.28 14.05 -8.34
C LYS A 77 13.73 12.64 -8.24
N LEU A 78 12.42 12.54 -8.35
CA LEU A 78 11.74 11.31 -8.76
C LEU A 78 12.35 10.84 -10.10
N ILE A 79 13.06 9.71 -10.07
CA ILE A 79 13.82 9.20 -11.23
C ILE A 79 12.84 8.61 -12.26
N THR A 80 12.37 9.46 -13.17
CA THR A 80 11.51 9.05 -14.28
C THR A 80 12.33 8.38 -15.38
N HIS A 81 11.87 7.24 -15.88
CA HIS A 81 12.48 6.58 -17.04
C HIS A 81 12.48 7.52 -18.27
N PRO A 82 13.55 7.57 -19.11
CA PRO A 82 13.62 8.52 -20.24
C PRO A 82 12.51 8.40 -21.30
N GLN A 83 11.77 7.28 -21.31
CA GLN A 83 10.62 7.04 -22.20
C GLN A 83 9.26 7.17 -21.48
N ALA A 84 9.23 7.65 -20.22
CA ALA A 84 7.99 7.85 -19.48
C ALA A 84 7.22 9.07 -20.05
N ILE A 85 6.03 8.82 -20.60
CA ILE A 85 5.13 9.88 -21.10
C ILE A 85 4.43 10.59 -19.93
N TYR A 86 4.20 9.86 -18.84
CA TYR A 86 3.68 10.40 -17.58
C TYR A 86 4.80 10.50 -16.56
N THR A 87 5.11 11.73 -16.15
CA THR A 87 5.84 11.99 -14.91
C THR A 87 4.84 12.02 -13.76
N SER A 88 5.32 11.74 -12.54
CA SER A 88 4.65 12.20 -11.33
C SER A 88 4.38 13.71 -11.43
N ARG A 89 3.19 14.12 -11.02
CA ARG A 89 2.79 15.52 -10.88
C ARG A 89 2.13 15.66 -9.51
N LEU A 90 2.26 16.84 -8.90
CA LEU A 90 1.45 17.17 -7.74
C LEU A 90 -0.02 17.02 -8.12
N LEU A 91 -0.80 16.41 -7.22
CA LEU A 91 -2.25 16.32 -7.41
C LEU A 91 -2.78 17.75 -7.39
N ASP A 92 -3.39 18.18 -8.50
CA ASP A 92 -3.90 19.53 -8.64
C ASP A 92 -5.09 19.70 -7.67
N PRO A 93 -5.12 20.73 -6.79
CA PRO A 93 -6.25 20.96 -5.89
C PRO A 93 -7.59 21.08 -6.62
N TYR A 94 -7.62 21.47 -7.90
CA TYR A 94 -8.86 21.47 -8.68
C TYR A 94 -9.41 20.06 -9.00
N THR A 95 -8.69 18.99 -8.66
CA THR A 95 -9.19 17.60 -8.77
C THR A 95 -10.04 17.13 -7.59
N GLU A 96 -10.18 17.91 -6.51
CA GLU A 96 -11.11 17.60 -5.41
C GLU A 96 -12.56 17.41 -5.91
N GLY A 97 -12.97 18.16 -6.93
CA GLY A 97 -14.28 18.01 -7.59
C GLY A 97 -14.42 16.79 -8.51
N LEU A 98 -13.38 15.97 -8.68
CA LEU A 98 -13.38 14.74 -9.49
C LEU A 98 -13.47 13.46 -8.64
N ALA A 99 -13.75 13.58 -7.33
CA ALA A 99 -14.21 12.48 -6.50
C ALA A 99 -15.65 12.08 -6.91
N ILE A 100 -15.77 11.44 -8.07
CA ILE A 100 -17.03 10.88 -8.57
C ILE A 100 -17.36 9.64 -7.73
N ASP A 101 -18.54 9.61 -7.13
CA ASP A 101 -19.05 8.46 -6.38
C ASP A 101 -19.03 7.20 -7.24
N PHE A 102 -18.15 6.25 -6.92
CA PHE A 102 -18.22 4.88 -7.42
C PHE A 102 -19.27 4.10 -6.63
N THR A 103 -20.55 4.43 -6.86
CA THR A 103 -21.71 3.69 -6.34
C THR A 103 -22.57 3.16 -7.47
N GLU A 104 -22.32 1.90 -7.84
CA GLU A 104 -23.29 0.94 -8.42
C GLU A 104 -23.30 -0.34 -7.57
#